data_AF-A0A7J6PQE1-F1
#
_entry.id   AF-A0A7J6PQE1-F1
#
_cell.length_a   1.000
_cell.length_b   1.000
_cell.length_c   1.000
_cell.angle_alpha   90.00
_cell.angle_beta   90.00
_cell.angle_gamma   90.00
#
_symmetry.space_group_name_H-M   'P 1'
#
loop_
_entity.id
_entity.type
_entity.pdbx_description
1 polymer ?
#
loop_
_entity_poly.entity_id
_entity_poly.type
_entity_poly.pdbx_seq_one_letter_code
_entity_poly.pdbx_strand_id
1 'polypeptide(L)'
;MADSDSKPAAAPVSKETDSTSTEEKLKELATYAERLKKRGNELLKEGKRDGALALYTQGIEAAEASKSDNLASALYGNRAQVYLGKKEWTKVVNDCRRAVKADKHNVKGS
;
A
#
# COMPACT_ATOMS: atom_id res chain seq x y z
N MET A 1 -42.22 43.08 -31.67
CA MET A 1 -43.06 42.87 -30.48
C MET A 1 -43.02 41.38 -30.17
N ALA A 2 -42.24 40.98 -29.15
CA ALA A 2 -42.70 40.83 -27.76
C ALA A 2 -43.49 39.51 -27.62
N ASP A 3 -43.22 38.58 -26.71
CA ASP A 3 -42.22 38.43 -25.66
C ASP A 3 -42.26 36.94 -25.23
N SER A 4 -41.15 36.48 -24.68
CA SER A 4 -41.02 35.62 -23.49
C SER A 4 -42.15 34.64 -23.11
N ASP A 5 -41.84 33.34 -23.04
CA ASP A 5 -41.51 32.65 -21.77
C ASP A 5 -41.70 31.12 -21.88
N SER A 6 -40.61 30.36 -21.73
CA SER A 6 -40.55 29.26 -20.76
C SER A 6 -39.15 28.63 -20.67
N LYS A 7 -38.53 28.73 -19.49
CA LYS A 7 -37.36 27.98 -19.00
C LYS A 7 -37.78 27.34 -17.66
N PRO A 8 -37.47 26.06 -17.38
CA PRO A 8 -36.32 25.71 -16.50
C PRO A 8 -35.54 24.48 -17.00
N ALA A 9 -34.21 24.48 -16.97
CA ALA A 9 -33.32 24.12 -15.85
C ALA A 9 -33.03 22.61 -15.73
N ALA A 10 -31.73 22.32 -15.75
CA ALA A 10 -31.03 21.23 -15.06
C ALA A 10 -31.56 19.80 -15.23
N ALA A 11 -30.88 19.03 -16.08
CA ALA A 11 -30.57 17.65 -15.72
C ALA A 11 -29.17 17.65 -15.09
N PRO A 12 -29.02 17.16 -13.84
CA PRO A 12 -27.77 17.22 -13.11
C PRO A 12 -26.76 16.26 -13.73
N VAL A 13 -25.52 16.71 -13.84
CA VAL A 13 -24.36 15.82 -13.83
C VAL A 13 -24.47 15.02 -12.53
N SER A 14 -24.97 13.79 -12.62
CA SER A 14 -24.99 12.83 -11.52
C SER A 14 -23.56 12.45 -11.19
N LYS A 15 -22.89 13.32 -10.43
CA LYS A 15 -21.95 12.90 -9.41
C LYS A 15 -22.75 12.09 -8.38
N GLU A 16 -22.07 11.18 -7.69
CA GLU A 16 -22.58 10.29 -6.62
C GLU A 16 -22.79 8.83 -7.05
N THR A 17 -21.69 8.06 -7.16
CA THR A 17 -21.48 6.71 -6.57
C THR A 17 -20.11 6.15 -7.01
N ASP A 18 -19.02 6.41 -6.28
CA ASP A 18 -17.72 5.73 -6.52
C ASP A 18 -16.84 5.64 -5.25
N SER A 19 -17.05 6.54 -4.29
CA SER A 19 -16.23 6.62 -3.08
C SER A 19 -16.19 5.34 -2.22
N THR A 20 -17.31 4.60 -2.12
CA THR A 20 -17.37 3.38 -1.30
C THR A 20 -16.60 2.21 -1.91
N SER A 21 -16.54 2.10 -3.24
CA SER A 21 -15.84 0.99 -3.92
C SER A 21 -14.32 1.14 -3.84
N THR A 22 -13.84 2.39 -3.88
CA THR A 22 -12.41 2.69 -3.78
C THR A 22 -11.86 2.39 -2.39
N GLU A 23 -12.57 2.75 -1.32
CA GLU A 23 -12.14 2.50 0.06
C GLU A 23 -12.08 1.00 0.38
N GLU A 24 -13.11 0.24 -0.01
CA GLU A 24 -13.12 -1.22 0.18
C GLU A 24 -11.97 -1.89 -0.58
N LYS A 25 -11.68 -1.44 -1.82
CA LYS A 25 -10.54 -1.96 -2.59
C LYS A 25 -9.19 -1.67 -1.92
N LEU A 26 -8.99 -0.48 -1.35
CA LEU A 26 -7.77 -0.16 -0.59
C LEU A 26 -7.64 -1.07 0.63
N LYS A 27 -8.75 -1.30 1.34
CA LYS A 27 -8.78 -2.19 2.51
C LYS A 27 -8.51 -3.65 2.15
N GLU A 28 -9.03 -4.13 1.04
CA GLU A 28 -8.74 -5.47 0.51
C GLU A 28 -7.25 -5.63 0.16
N LEU A 29 -6.66 -4.63 -0.49
CA LEU A 29 -5.22 -4.60 -0.80
C LEU A 29 -4.36 -4.60 0.47
N ALA A 30 -4.73 -3.80 1.49
CA ALA A 30 -4.05 -3.80 2.77
C ALA A 30 -4.13 -5.17 3.44
N THR A 31 -5.33 -5.78 3.45
CA THR A 31 -5.53 -7.14 4.01
C THR A 31 -4.72 -8.18 3.23
N TYR A 32 -4.63 -8.06 1.91
CA TYR A 32 -3.81 -8.93 1.07
C TYR A 32 -2.32 -8.80 1.40
N ALA A 33 -1.81 -7.57 1.53
CA ALA A 33 -0.45 -7.30 1.95
C ALA A 33 -0.13 -7.88 3.34
N GLU A 34 -1.07 -7.83 4.30
CA GLU A 34 -0.90 -8.46 5.61
C GLU A 34 -0.78 -9.98 5.53
N ARG A 35 -1.59 -10.63 4.69
CA ARG A 35 -1.49 -12.08 4.45
C ARG A 35 -0.14 -12.44 3.84
N LEU A 36 0.33 -11.68 2.87
CA LEU A 36 1.65 -11.87 2.26
C LEU A 36 2.77 -11.69 3.28
N LYS A 37 2.70 -10.66 4.13
CA LYS A 37 3.64 -10.46 5.25
C LYS A 37 3.68 -11.67 6.16
N LYS A 38 2.52 -12.17 6.60
CA LYS A 38 2.43 -13.33 7.50
C LYS A 38 3.02 -14.58 6.85
N ARG A 39 2.69 -14.85 5.58
CA ARG A 39 3.21 -15.99 4.85
C ARG A 39 4.72 -15.89 4.60
N GLY A 40 5.24 -14.68 4.32
CA GLY A 40 6.68 -14.43 4.24
C GLY A 40 7.41 -14.74 5.55
N ASN A 41 6.82 -14.33 6.68
CA ASN A 41 7.36 -14.61 8.01
C ASN A 41 7.39 -16.13 8.30
N GLU A 42 6.38 -16.88 7.88
CA GLU A 42 6.35 -18.35 7.99
C GLU A 42 7.48 -18.97 7.17
N LEU A 43 7.67 -18.56 5.92
CA LEU A 43 8.77 -19.05 5.07
C LEU A 43 10.15 -18.71 5.65
N LEU A 44 10.32 -17.55 6.30
CA LEU A 44 11.56 -17.24 7.00
C LEU A 44 11.82 -18.19 8.17
N LYS A 45 10.80 -18.54 8.96
CA LYS A 45 10.93 -19.52 10.05
C LYS A 45 11.33 -20.90 9.52
N GLU A 46 10.87 -21.25 8.32
CA GLU A 46 11.26 -22.47 7.61
C GLU A 46 12.64 -22.38 6.93
N GLY A 47 13.34 -21.24 7.01
CA GLY A 47 14.63 -21.02 6.34
C GLY A 47 14.54 -20.76 4.83
N LYS A 48 13.33 -20.70 4.26
CA LYS A 48 13.05 -20.47 2.83
C LYS A 48 13.12 -18.98 2.48
N ARG A 49 14.35 -18.44 2.51
CA ARG A 49 14.65 -17.01 2.35
C ARG A 49 14.16 -16.42 1.01
N ASP A 50 14.39 -17.11 -0.10
CA ASP A 50 14.02 -16.57 -1.42
C ASP A 50 12.50 -16.51 -1.62
N GLY A 51 11.77 -17.50 -1.09
CA GLY A 51 10.30 -17.46 -1.06
C GLY A 51 9.76 -16.32 -0.20
N ALA A 52 10.38 -16.07 0.95
CA ALA A 52 10.02 -14.92 1.79
C ALA A 52 10.28 -13.58 1.08
N LEU A 53 11.41 -13.44 0.37
CA LEU A 53 11.71 -12.24 -0.43
C LEU A 53 10.64 -11.96 -1.48
N ALA A 54 10.18 -13.00 -2.20
CA ALA A 54 9.13 -12.86 -3.20
C ALA A 54 7.82 -12.37 -2.58
N LEU A 55 7.41 -12.98 -1.46
CA LEU A 55 6.18 -12.59 -0.75
C LEU A 55 6.25 -11.19 -0.16
N TYR A 56 7.38 -10.79 0.41
CA TYR A 56 7.54 -9.42 0.90
C TYR A 56 7.50 -8.40 -0.23
N THR A 57 8.07 -8.73 -1.39
CA THR A 57 8.03 -7.85 -2.57
C THR A 57 6.60 -7.64 -3.07
N GLN A 58 5.83 -8.72 -3.23
CA GLN A 58 4.40 -8.62 -3.58
C GLN A 58 3.61 -7.87 -2.49
N GLY A 59 3.94 -8.11 -1.22
CA GLY A 59 3.30 -7.43 -0.10
C GLY A 59 3.55 -5.91 -0.14
N ILE A 60 4.76 -5.48 -0.51
CA ILE A 60 5.12 -4.07 -0.62
C ILE A 60 4.29 -3.40 -1.71
N GLU A 61 4.19 -4.02 -2.88
CA GLU A 61 3.38 -3.51 -3.99
C GLU A 61 1.91 -3.34 -3.57
N ALA A 62 1.34 -4.34 -2.89
CA ALA A 62 -0.02 -4.27 -2.38
C ALA A 62 -0.19 -3.22 -1.26
N ALA A 63 0.80 -3.09 -0.36
CA ALA A 63 0.77 -2.11 0.72
C ALA A 63 0.86 -0.67 0.19
N GLU A 64 1.76 -0.40 -0.76
CA GLU A 64 1.88 0.90 -1.43
C GLU A 64 0.61 1.23 -2.23
N ALA A 65 0.04 0.26 -2.94
CA ALA A 65 -1.22 0.42 -3.66
C ALA A 65 -2.40 0.71 -2.71
N SER A 66 -2.40 0.12 -1.51
CA SER A 66 -3.38 0.40 -0.46
C SER A 66 -3.16 1.71 0.31
N LYS A 67 -2.03 2.41 0.05
CA LYS A 67 -1.58 3.58 0.83
C LYS A 67 -1.40 3.27 2.33
N SER A 68 -1.02 2.04 2.65
CA SER A 68 -0.77 1.61 4.02
C SER A 68 0.72 1.72 4.35
N ASP A 69 1.13 2.92 4.73
CA ASP A 69 2.54 3.25 4.98
C ASP A 69 3.16 2.40 6.10
N ASN A 70 2.39 2.12 7.15
CA ASN A 70 2.83 1.26 8.26
C ASN A 70 3.13 -0.17 7.79
N LEU A 71 2.29 -0.70 6.90
CA LEU A 71 2.45 -2.04 6.38
C LEU A 71 3.61 -2.11 5.38
N ALA A 72 3.73 -1.11 4.51
CA ALA A 72 4.87 -0.98 3.60
C ALA A 72 6.18 -0.89 4.40
N SER A 73 6.24 -0.06 5.44
CA SER A 73 7.40 0.07 6.32
C SER A 73 7.80 -1.26 6.97
N ALA A 74 6.83 -1.98 7.55
CA ALA A 74 7.09 -3.29 8.15
C ALA A 74 7.61 -4.32 7.14
N LEU A 75 7.06 -4.34 5.92
CA LEU A 75 7.48 -5.25 4.86
C LEU A 75 8.87 -4.92 4.33
N TYR A 76 9.21 -3.64 4.16
CA TYR A 76 10.57 -3.21 3.85
C TYR A 76 11.55 -3.66 4.94
N GLY A 77 11.21 -3.49 6.21
CA GLY A 77 12.02 -3.96 7.34
C GLY A 77 12.24 -5.47 7.31
N ASN A 78 11.20 -6.26 7.09
CA ASN A 78 11.30 -7.71 7.01
C ASN A 78 12.16 -8.17 5.82
N ARG A 79 12.01 -7.53 4.66
CA ARG A 79 12.82 -7.83 3.47
C ARG A 79 14.29 -7.46 3.68
N ALA A 80 14.57 -6.32 4.32
CA ALA A 80 15.91 -5.92 4.72
C ALA A 80 16.59 -6.96 5.62
N GLN A 81 15.87 -7.53 6.59
CA GLN A 81 16.42 -8.60 7.45
C GLN A 81 16.83 -9.84 6.64
N VAL A 82 16.10 -10.19 5.58
CA VAL A 82 16.49 -11.31 4.72
C VAL A 82 17.76 -10.98 3.93
N TYR A 83 17.84 -9.77 3.36
CA TYR A 83 19.03 -9.30 2.66
C TYR A 83 20.25 -9.18 3.58
N LEU A 84 20.04 -8.82 4.85
CA LEU A 84 21.08 -8.80 5.87
C LEU A 84 21.69 -10.19 6.06
N GLY A 85 20.84 -11.23 6.17
CA GLY A 85 21.29 -12.62 6.22
C GLY A 85 22.04 -13.07 4.96
N LYS A 86 21.76 -12.46 3.80
CA LYS A 86 22.47 -12.71 2.53
C LYS A 86 23.70 -11.82 2.32
N LYS A 87 24.02 -10.92 3.27
CA LYS A 87 25.10 -9.91 3.16
C LYS A 87 24.95 -8.96 1.95
N GLU A 88 23.71 -8.71 1.54
CA GLU A 88 23.35 -7.84 0.42
C GLU A 88 23.18 -6.38 0.91
N TRP A 89 24.26 -5.78 1.40
CA TRP A 89 24.24 -4.52 2.15
C TRP A 89 23.57 -3.35 1.41
N THR A 90 23.79 -3.24 0.10
CA THR A 90 23.17 -2.19 -0.73
C THR A 90 21.64 -2.28 -0.71
N LYS A 91 21.10 -3.51 -0.73
CA LYS A 91 19.65 -3.75 -0.68
C LYS A 91 19.09 -3.48 0.71
N VAL A 92 19.82 -3.86 1.76
CA VAL A 92 19.48 -3.51 3.15
C VAL A 92 19.34 -2.00 3.31
N VAL A 93 20.34 -1.22 2.86
CA VAL A 93 20.30 0.25 2.97
C VAL A 93 19.12 0.83 2.20
N ASN A 94 18.82 0.32 0.99
CA ASN A 94 17.67 0.77 0.21
C ASN A 94 16.35 0.50 0.94
N ASP A 95 16.14 -0.73 1.41
CA ASP A 95 14.92 -1.11 2.11
C ASP A 95 14.77 -0.33 3.43
N CYS A 96 15.84 -0.11 4.20
CA CYS A 96 15.80 0.73 5.40
C CYS A 96 15.42 2.19 5.09
N ARG A 97 15.97 2.77 4.01
CA ARG A 97 15.59 4.13 3.57
C ARG A 97 14.12 4.21 3.18
N ARG A 98 13.61 3.21 2.48
CA ARG A 98 12.19 3.13 2.09
C ARG A 98 11.28 2.94 3.29
N ALA A 99 11.65 2.08 4.25
CA ALA A 99 10.90 1.89 5.49
C ALA A 99 10.75 3.20 6.27
N VAL A 100 11.86 3.93 6.46
CA VAL A 100 11.83 5.25 7.13
C VAL A 100 11.00 6.26 6.34
N LYS A 101 11.06 6.25 5.01
CA LYS A 101 10.24 7.16 4.19
C LYS A 101 8.74 6.89 4.34
N ALA A 102 8.34 5.62 4.37
CA ALA A 102 6.95 5.24 4.60
C ALA A 102 6.50 5.64 6.02
N ASP A 103 7.31 5.34 7.05
CA ASP A 103 6.99 5.70 8.44
C ASP A 103 6.95 7.22 8.70
N LYS A 104 7.65 8.03 7.88
CA LYS A 104 7.61 9.50 7.97
C LYS A 104 6.25 10.12 7.62
N HIS A 105 5.32 9.37 7.04
CA HIS A 105 3.93 9.82 6.94
C HIS A 105 3.11 9.58 8.22
N ASN A 106 3.68 8.87 9.22
CA ASN A 106 3.06 8.62 10.52
C ASN A 106 3.56 9.57 11.63
N VAL A 107 4.71 10.25 11.46
CA VAL A 107 5.04 11.39 12.32
C VAL A 107 4.09 12.54 11.99
N LYS A 108 2.98 12.57 12.73
CA LYS A 108 2.05 13.71 12.85
C LYS A 108 2.86 15.00 12.72
N GLY A 109 2.64 15.69 11.60
CA GLY A 109 2.96 17.09 11.49
C GLY A 109 2.34 17.80 12.68
N SER A 110 3.18 18.59 13.35
CA SER A 110 2.83 19.51 14.43
C SER A 110 1.75 20.48 13.98
#